data_AF-Q4CKQ2-F1
#
_entry.id   AF-Q4CKQ2-F1
#
_cell.length_a   1.000
_cell.length_b   1.000
_cell.length_c   1.000
_cell.angle_alpha   90.00
_cell.angle_beta   90.00
_cell.angle_gamma   90.00
#
_symmetry.space_group_name_H-M   'P 1'
#
loop_
_entity.id
_entity.type
_entity.pdbx_description
1 polymer ?
#
loop_
_entity_poly.entity_id
_entity_poly.type
_entity_poly.pdbx_seq_one_letter_code
_entity_poly.pdbx_strand_id
1 'polypeptide(L)'
;EWLSIAGEKHMNHLAGKIHVVQTPEEGRRFSLEQVVLPVLGNGAERLVSPDGKMREASERLAQELQIEGLMKMKAAPPATYRRLVVRPRDFTYCLFDDERGWCWESNNEAPIRPQLWEDQEGIMRQLSPLSVATGKNIIARNGIRGAEQRSHFLKAARRSGMTCVLRMTLPRGSAVTSALREAFQFATLDPGVIFHLLR
;
A
#
# COMPACT_ATOMS: atom_id res chain seq x y z
N GLU A 1 -12.35 5.37 -8.56
CA GLU A 1 -13.73 5.65 -9.01
C GLU A 1 -14.87 5.05 -8.17
N TRP A 2 -14.65 4.18 -7.17
CA TRP A 2 -15.77 3.59 -6.39
C TRP A 2 -15.88 4.04 -4.92
N LEU A 3 -15.02 4.95 -4.43
CA LEU A 3 -15.16 5.45 -3.06
C LEU A 3 -16.18 6.59 -2.94
N SER A 4 -16.55 7.31 -4.01
CA SER A 4 -17.50 8.44 -3.91
C SER A 4 -18.98 8.03 -3.89
N ILE A 5 -19.33 6.80 -4.27
CA ILE A 5 -20.74 6.41 -4.50
C ILE A 5 -21.41 5.84 -3.22
N ALA A 6 -20.65 5.51 -2.17
CA ALA A 6 -21.20 4.89 -0.96
C ALA A 6 -21.48 5.88 0.20
N GLY A 7 -21.23 7.18 0.01
CA GLY A 7 -21.10 8.24 1.04
C GLY A 7 -21.84 8.00 2.37
N GLU A 8 -23.17 8.05 2.39
CA GLU A 8 -23.93 7.95 3.64
C GLU A 8 -24.10 6.53 4.18
N LYS A 9 -24.37 5.55 3.30
CA LYS A 9 -24.51 4.14 3.69
C LYS A 9 -23.21 3.60 4.27
N HIS A 10 -22.07 4.00 3.70
CA HIS A 10 -20.74 3.69 4.19
C HIS A 10 -20.50 4.25 5.60
N MET A 11 -20.80 5.53 5.81
CA MET A 11 -20.60 6.19 7.11
C MET A 11 -21.50 5.59 8.21
N ASN A 12 -22.77 5.31 7.90
CA ASN A 12 -23.67 4.62 8.83
C ASN A 12 -23.17 3.21 9.19
N HIS A 13 -22.67 2.47 8.20
CA HIS A 13 -22.12 1.14 8.41
C HIS A 13 -20.83 1.15 9.25
N LEU A 14 -20.03 2.21 9.13
CA LEU A 14 -18.83 2.39 9.95
C LEU A 14 -19.17 2.72 11.41
N ALA A 15 -20.15 3.59 11.66
CA ALA A 15 -20.49 4.03 13.02
C ALA A 15 -20.81 2.87 13.97
N GLY A 16 -21.47 1.80 13.49
CA GLY A 16 -21.77 0.61 14.30
C GLY A 16 -20.61 -0.37 14.50
N LYS A 17 -19.44 -0.12 13.91
CA LYS A 17 -18.28 -1.03 13.95
C LYS A 17 -17.10 -0.48 14.72
N ILE A 18 -17.18 0.77 15.16
CA ILE A 18 -16.07 1.50 15.75
C ILE A 18 -16.39 1.77 17.20
N HIS A 19 -15.40 1.50 18.05
CA HIS A 19 -15.49 1.66 19.48
C HIS A 19 -14.32 2.51 19.96
N VAL A 20 -14.61 3.54 20.75
CA VAL A 20 -13.58 4.35 21.38
C VAL A 20 -13.19 3.71 22.69
N VAL A 21 -11.96 3.20 22.74
CA VAL A 21 -11.36 2.68 23.96
C VAL A 21 -11.20 3.83 24.96
N GLN A 22 -11.82 3.68 26.13
CA GLN A 22 -11.83 4.71 27.19
C GLN A 22 -10.76 4.47 28.25
N THR A 23 -10.36 3.22 28.49
CA THR A 23 -9.40 2.87 29.56
C THR A 23 -8.26 1.98 29.06
N PRO A 24 -7.08 2.02 29.72
CA PRO A 24 -5.98 1.10 29.42
C PRO A 24 -6.38 -0.37 29.56
N GLU A 25 -7.21 -0.73 30.54
CA GLU A 25 -7.69 -2.10 30.79
C GLU A 25 -8.56 -2.61 29.64
N GLU A 26 -9.41 -1.74 29.11
CA GLU A 26 -10.19 -2.03 27.91
C GLU A 26 -9.28 -2.19 26.69
N GLY A 27 -8.30 -1.31 26.54
CA GLY A 27 -7.32 -1.36 25.44
C GLY A 27 -6.58 -2.69 25.35
N ARG A 28 -6.29 -3.34 26.49
CA ARG A 28 -5.64 -4.67 26.52
C ARG A 28 -6.44 -5.78 25.86
N ARG A 29 -7.75 -5.60 25.65
CA ARG A 29 -8.62 -6.57 24.97
C ARG A 29 -8.52 -6.49 23.45
N PHE A 30 -7.91 -5.44 22.92
CA PHE A 30 -7.76 -5.21 21.50
C PHE A 30 -6.30 -5.38 21.08
N SER A 31 -6.08 -5.93 19.89
CA SER A 31 -4.76 -5.96 19.28
C SER A 31 -4.48 -4.68 18.50
N LEU A 32 -3.20 -4.35 18.30
CA LEU A 32 -2.81 -3.18 17.52
C LEU A 32 -3.33 -3.23 16.07
N GLU A 33 -3.56 -4.43 15.51
CA GLU A 33 -4.12 -4.63 14.17
C GLU A 33 -5.61 -4.23 14.07
N GLN A 34 -6.29 -4.13 15.21
CA GLN A 34 -7.68 -3.66 15.30
C GLN A 34 -7.77 -2.14 15.46
N VAL A 35 -6.66 -1.47 15.77
CA VAL A 35 -6.64 -0.02 15.91
C VAL A 35 -6.79 0.62 14.54
N VAL A 36 -7.72 1.58 14.46
CA VAL A 36 -7.98 2.36 13.26
C VAL A 36 -7.94 3.85 13.57
N LEU A 37 -7.54 4.64 12.59
CA LEU A 37 -7.52 6.10 12.66
C LEU A 37 -8.49 6.69 11.64
N PRO A 38 -9.12 7.84 11.94
CA PRO A 38 -9.96 8.54 10.99
C PRO A 38 -9.14 9.06 9.80
N VAL A 39 -9.72 9.00 8.62
CA VAL A 39 -9.23 9.60 7.39
C VAL A 39 -10.20 10.70 6.99
N LEU A 40 -9.71 11.94 6.97
CA LEU A 40 -10.52 13.10 6.63
C LEU A 40 -10.99 13.05 5.17
N GLY A 41 -12.21 13.50 4.97
CA GLY A 41 -12.91 13.48 3.69
C GLY A 41 -14.31 14.05 3.88
N ASN A 42 -15.15 13.95 2.85
CA ASN A 42 -16.53 14.41 2.92
C ASN A 42 -17.28 13.68 4.04
N GLY A 43 -17.93 14.44 4.94
CA GLY A 43 -18.67 13.90 6.08
C GLY A 43 -17.82 13.46 7.27
N ALA A 44 -16.55 13.87 7.37
CA ALA A 44 -15.67 13.44 8.46
C ALA A 44 -16.13 13.85 9.86
N GLU A 45 -16.98 14.88 9.97
CA GLU A 45 -17.63 15.28 11.22
C GLU A 45 -18.51 14.18 11.84
N ARG A 46 -18.87 13.16 11.05
CA ARG A 46 -19.64 11.99 11.49
C ARG A 46 -18.74 10.83 11.96
N LEU A 47 -17.41 10.95 11.82
CA LEU A 47 -16.50 9.96 12.35
C LEU A 47 -16.41 10.12 13.87
N VAL A 48 -16.41 9.00 14.55
CA VAL A 48 -16.08 8.86 15.95
C VAL A 48 -14.57 9.01 16.10
N SER A 49 -14.15 10.00 16.89
CA SER A 49 -12.75 10.23 17.24
C SER A 49 -12.57 10.05 18.74
N PRO A 50 -11.45 9.50 19.22
CA PRO A 50 -11.11 9.60 20.64
C PRO A 50 -10.99 11.08 21.02
N ASP A 51 -11.55 11.43 22.17
CA ASP A 51 -11.47 12.78 22.72
C ASP A 51 -10.05 13.11 23.24
N GLY A 52 -9.83 14.40 23.50
CA GLY A 52 -8.57 14.91 24.03
C GLY A 52 -7.47 15.09 22.97
N LYS A 53 -6.22 14.79 23.36
CA LYS A 53 -5.02 15.17 22.60
C LYS A 53 -4.99 14.71 21.14
N MET A 54 -5.60 13.56 20.82
CA MET A 54 -5.60 13.04 19.45
C MET A 54 -6.53 13.86 18.55
N ARG A 55 -7.71 14.25 19.05
CA ARG A 55 -8.63 15.13 18.35
C ARG A 55 -8.02 16.51 18.13
N GLU A 56 -7.45 17.10 19.18
CA GLU A 56 -6.76 18.39 19.10
C GLU A 56 -5.61 18.37 18.08
N ALA A 57 -4.80 17.31 18.09
CA ALA A 57 -3.71 17.16 17.12
C ALA A 57 -4.22 17.00 15.68
N SER A 58 -5.32 16.25 15.48
CA SER A 58 -5.94 16.08 14.16
C SER A 58 -6.52 17.41 13.63
N GLU A 59 -7.22 18.16 14.48
CA GLU A 59 -7.79 19.47 14.14
C GLU A 59 -6.67 20.48 13.81
N ARG A 60 -5.59 20.49 14.59
CA ARG A 60 -4.41 21.33 14.31
C ARG A 60 -3.74 20.95 12.99
N LEU A 61 -3.52 19.66 12.73
CA LEU A 61 -2.95 19.21 11.45
C LEU A 61 -3.85 19.55 10.25
N ALA A 62 -5.17 19.49 10.42
CA ALA A 62 -6.10 19.88 9.36
C ALA A 62 -5.96 21.36 9.00
N GLN A 63 -5.77 22.23 10.00
CA GLN A 63 -5.52 23.66 9.79
C GLN A 63 -4.13 23.92 9.16
N GLU A 64 -3.08 23.26 9.67
CA GLU A 64 -1.72 23.39 9.14
C GLU A 64 -1.63 22.97 7.67
N LEU A 65 -2.36 21.92 7.28
CA LEU A 65 -2.42 21.42 5.90
C LEU A 65 -3.49 22.10 5.03
N GLN A 66 -4.29 23.03 5.60
CA GLN A 66 -5.38 23.73 4.92
C GLN A 66 -6.43 22.80 4.30
N ILE A 67 -6.81 21.75 5.04
CA ILE A 67 -7.74 20.70 4.60
C ILE A 67 -9.02 20.63 5.44
N GLU A 68 -9.27 21.59 6.32
CA GLU A 68 -10.48 21.68 7.14
C GLU A 68 -11.77 21.73 6.31
N GLY A 69 -11.69 22.25 5.08
CA GLY A 69 -12.80 22.31 4.13
C GLY A 69 -13.24 20.94 3.59
N LEU A 70 -12.37 19.91 3.63
CA LEU A 70 -12.66 18.60 3.03
C LEU A 70 -13.94 17.96 3.56
N MET A 71 -14.28 18.23 4.83
CA MET A 71 -15.47 17.72 5.50
C MET A 71 -16.76 18.11 4.78
N LYS A 72 -16.79 19.30 4.17
CA LYS A 72 -17.97 19.87 3.49
C LYS A 72 -17.89 19.75 1.96
N MET A 73 -16.76 19.35 1.41
CA MET A 73 -16.52 19.28 -0.02
C MET A 73 -17.14 18.01 -0.61
N LYS A 74 -18.27 18.14 -1.33
CA LYS A 74 -18.91 17.00 -2.01
C LYS A 74 -18.00 16.26 -2.99
N ALA A 75 -17.02 16.96 -3.57
CA ALA A 75 -16.04 16.38 -4.49
C ALA A 75 -14.90 15.62 -3.77
N ALA A 76 -14.74 15.80 -2.46
CA ALA A 76 -13.75 15.06 -1.69
C ALA A 76 -14.16 13.58 -1.57
N PRO A 77 -13.18 12.66 -1.50
CA PRO A 77 -13.46 11.27 -1.12
C PRO A 77 -14.23 11.23 0.21
N PRO A 78 -15.19 10.31 0.40
CA PRO A 78 -15.86 10.14 1.68
C PRO A 78 -14.86 9.82 2.79
N ALA A 79 -15.11 10.38 3.96
CA ALA A 79 -14.36 10.07 5.16
C ALA A 79 -14.45 8.57 5.48
N THR A 80 -13.43 8.01 6.14
CA THR A 80 -13.40 6.59 6.49
C THR A 80 -12.45 6.34 7.66
N TYR A 81 -12.35 5.10 8.12
CA TYR A 81 -11.27 4.66 9.00
C TYR A 81 -10.24 3.84 8.23
N ARG A 82 -8.98 3.94 8.66
CA ARG A 82 -7.89 3.12 8.15
C ARG A 82 -7.15 2.47 9.31
N ARG A 83 -6.81 1.19 9.17
CA ARG A 83 -6.00 0.47 10.16
C ARG A 83 -4.64 1.12 10.31
N LEU A 84 -4.19 1.25 11.57
CA LEU A 84 -2.87 1.76 11.90
C LEU A 84 -1.79 0.75 11.50
N VAL A 85 -2.00 -0.52 11.84
CA VAL A 85 -1.09 -1.62 11.51
C VAL A 85 -1.78 -2.62 10.61
N VAL A 86 -1.08 -3.06 9.58
CA VAL A 86 -1.53 -4.06 8.62
C VAL A 86 -0.48 -5.15 8.52
N ARG A 87 -0.87 -6.39 8.80
CA ARG A 87 -0.04 -7.57 8.56
C ARG A 87 -0.37 -8.15 7.18
N PRO A 88 0.63 -8.34 6.29
CA PRO A 88 0.43 -9.07 5.05
C PRO A 88 -0.05 -10.50 5.32
N ARG A 89 -0.92 -11.02 4.46
CA ARG A 89 -1.33 -12.43 4.47
C ARG A 89 -0.58 -13.20 3.40
N ASP A 90 -0.50 -14.52 3.54
CA ASP A 90 0.08 -15.43 2.56
C ASP A 90 1.50 -15.04 2.13
N PHE A 91 2.28 -14.48 3.07
CA PHE A 91 3.61 -13.98 2.80
C PHE A 91 4.55 -15.13 2.47
N THR A 92 5.14 -15.08 1.29
CA THR A 92 6.15 -16.02 0.81
C THR A 92 7.23 -15.26 0.05
N TYR A 93 8.46 -15.77 0.07
CA TYR A 93 9.56 -15.20 -0.70
C TYR A 93 10.44 -16.28 -1.33
N CYS A 94 11.09 -15.86 -2.39
CA CYS A 94 12.17 -16.59 -3.04
C CYS A 94 13.36 -15.66 -3.16
N LEU A 95 14.52 -16.14 -2.72
CA LEU A 95 15.79 -15.43 -2.82
C LEU A 95 16.73 -16.31 -3.63
N PHE A 96 17.23 -15.81 -4.75
CA PHE A 96 18.08 -16.58 -5.63
C PHE A 96 19.20 -15.73 -6.21
N ASP A 97 20.28 -16.40 -6.58
CA ASP A 97 21.42 -15.83 -7.29
C ASP A 97 21.77 -16.81 -8.41
N ASP A 98 21.43 -16.45 -9.64
CA ASP A 98 21.61 -17.32 -10.80
C ASP A 98 23.11 -17.51 -11.13
N GLU A 99 23.98 -16.56 -10.78
CA GLU A 99 25.44 -16.68 -11.00
C GLU A 99 26.07 -17.69 -10.03
N ARG A 100 25.58 -17.72 -8.78
CA ARG A 100 26.08 -18.63 -7.74
C ARG A 100 25.33 -19.96 -7.66
N GLY A 101 24.21 -20.11 -8.37
CA GLY A 101 23.43 -21.35 -8.45
C GLY A 101 22.69 -21.74 -7.18
N TRP A 102 22.39 -20.78 -6.29
CA TRP A 102 21.58 -21.04 -5.09
C TRP A 102 20.22 -20.36 -5.16
N CYS A 103 19.22 -21.04 -4.59
CA CYS A 103 17.84 -20.58 -4.51
C CYS A 103 17.28 -21.00 -3.16
N TRP A 104 16.64 -20.08 -2.47
CA TRP A 104 15.99 -20.31 -1.19
C TRP A 104 14.53 -19.88 -1.25
N GLU A 105 13.64 -20.82 -0.94
CA GLU A 105 12.20 -20.64 -0.91
C GLU A 105 11.71 -20.64 0.53
N SER A 106 10.85 -19.69 0.88
CA SER A 106 10.22 -19.65 2.20
C SER A 106 9.11 -20.70 2.36
N ASN A 107 8.59 -21.23 1.24
CA ASN A 107 7.51 -22.19 1.20
C ASN A 107 7.73 -23.20 0.06
N ASN A 108 8.13 -24.41 0.43
CA ASN A 108 8.39 -25.50 -0.52
C ASN A 108 7.12 -26.14 -1.10
N GLU A 109 5.95 -25.94 -0.47
CA GLU A 109 4.67 -26.47 -0.98
C GLU A 109 4.13 -25.63 -2.15
N ALA A 110 4.51 -24.35 -2.22
CA ALA A 110 4.09 -23.41 -3.27
C ALA A 110 5.25 -22.50 -3.70
N PRO A 111 6.34 -23.05 -4.26
CA PRO A 111 7.57 -22.32 -4.56
C PRO A 111 7.34 -21.23 -5.61
N ILE A 112 8.04 -20.11 -5.48
CA ILE A 112 7.89 -18.97 -6.38
C ILE A 112 8.76 -19.15 -7.63
N ARG A 113 10.01 -19.62 -7.52
CA ARG A 113 11.00 -19.69 -8.61
C ARG A 113 10.46 -20.36 -9.88
N PRO A 114 9.74 -21.51 -9.82
CA PRO A 114 9.23 -22.18 -11.03
C PRO A 114 8.13 -21.40 -11.74
N GLN A 115 7.51 -20.42 -11.07
CA GLN A 115 6.43 -19.59 -11.61
C GLN A 115 6.97 -18.30 -12.26
N LEU A 116 8.28 -18.07 -12.18
CA LEU A 116 8.92 -16.89 -12.74
C LEU A 116 9.22 -17.09 -14.22
N TRP A 117 9.07 -16.02 -15.00
CA TRP A 117 9.43 -15.96 -16.40
C TRP A 117 10.27 -14.71 -16.67
N GLU A 118 11.16 -14.77 -17.64
CA GLU A 118 11.96 -13.63 -18.07
C GLU A 118 11.19 -12.86 -19.15
N ASP A 119 11.01 -11.55 -18.94
CA ASP A 119 10.35 -10.69 -19.91
C ASP A 119 11.28 -10.26 -21.06
N GLN A 120 10.71 -9.55 -22.04
CA GLN A 120 11.46 -9.01 -23.19
C GLN A 120 12.57 -8.02 -22.80
N GLU A 121 12.57 -7.54 -21.55
CA GLU A 121 13.52 -6.56 -21.02
C GLU A 121 14.58 -7.23 -20.12
N GLY A 122 14.59 -8.57 -20.04
CA GLY A 122 15.53 -9.39 -19.28
C GLY A 122 15.24 -9.47 -17.77
N ILE A 123 13.99 -9.27 -17.37
CA ILE A 123 13.60 -9.20 -15.96
C ILE A 123 12.74 -10.40 -15.58
N MET A 124 13.13 -11.07 -14.50
CA MET A 124 12.32 -12.12 -13.89
C MET A 124 11.04 -11.53 -13.28
N ARG A 125 9.89 -12.00 -13.76
CA ARG A 125 8.56 -11.59 -13.32
C ARG A 125 7.73 -12.78 -12.88
N GLN A 126 6.76 -12.50 -12.03
CA GLN A 126 5.64 -13.40 -11.75
C GLN A 126 4.38 -12.84 -12.43
N LEU A 127 3.57 -13.71 -13.04
CA LEU A 127 2.27 -13.30 -13.60
C LEU A 127 1.38 -12.75 -12.49
N SER A 128 0.92 -11.51 -12.63
CA SER A 128 -0.04 -10.95 -11.68
C SER A 128 -1.42 -11.60 -11.87
N PRO A 129 -2.25 -11.73 -10.82
CA PRO A 129 -3.64 -12.17 -10.96
C PRO A 129 -4.43 -11.33 -11.97
N LEU A 130 -4.13 -10.03 -12.06
CA LEU A 130 -4.72 -9.13 -13.06
C LEU A 130 -4.28 -9.51 -14.49
N SER A 131 -3.02 -9.91 -14.67
CA SER A 131 -2.50 -10.40 -15.95
C SER A 131 -3.25 -11.64 -16.42
N VAL A 132 -3.47 -12.59 -15.50
CA VAL A 132 -4.24 -13.81 -15.77
C VAL A 132 -5.68 -13.47 -16.15
N ALA A 133 -6.29 -12.49 -15.47
CA ALA A 133 -7.66 -12.08 -15.74
C ALA A 133 -7.84 -11.22 -17.02
N THR A 134 -6.83 -10.45 -17.43
CA THR A 134 -6.98 -9.42 -18.49
C THR A 134 -6.12 -9.66 -19.73
N GLY A 135 -5.16 -10.58 -19.67
CA GLY A 135 -4.11 -10.74 -20.70
C GLY A 135 -3.11 -9.57 -20.77
N LYS A 136 -3.22 -8.56 -19.89
CA LYS A 136 -2.34 -7.39 -19.89
C LYS A 136 -1.21 -7.57 -18.89
N ASN A 137 0.01 -7.75 -19.40
CA ASN A 137 1.20 -8.02 -18.58
C ASN A 137 1.78 -6.77 -17.88
N ILE A 138 1.49 -5.56 -18.37
CA ILE A 138 2.11 -4.32 -17.89
C ILE A 138 1.08 -3.21 -17.80
N ILE A 139 0.87 -2.67 -16.60
CA ILE A 139 0.22 -1.36 -16.43
C ILE A 139 1.30 -0.32 -16.75
N ALA A 140 1.10 0.46 -17.81
CA ALA A 140 1.96 1.60 -18.10
C ALA A 140 2.01 2.53 -16.87
N ARG A 141 3.20 2.73 -16.30
CA ARG A 141 3.38 3.69 -15.21
C ARG A 141 3.45 5.10 -15.80
N ASN A 142 2.75 6.05 -15.18
CA ASN A 142 2.86 7.46 -15.53
C ASN A 142 4.33 7.90 -15.53
N GLY A 143 4.74 8.61 -16.58
CA GLY A 143 6.11 9.11 -16.77
C GLY A 143 6.99 8.26 -17.69
N ILE A 144 6.70 6.96 -17.86
CA ILE A 144 7.45 6.08 -18.77
C ILE A 144 6.76 6.11 -20.14
N ARG A 145 7.27 6.93 -21.07
CA ARG A 145 6.65 7.17 -22.39
C ARG A 145 7.39 6.55 -23.58
N GLY A 146 8.48 5.82 -23.34
CA GLY A 146 9.33 5.26 -24.40
C GLY A 146 10.30 4.21 -23.88
N ALA A 147 11.00 3.57 -24.82
CA ALA A 147 11.96 2.50 -24.53
C ALA A 147 13.15 3.00 -23.69
N GLU A 148 13.62 4.22 -23.93
CA GLU A 148 14.73 4.83 -23.18
C GLU A 148 14.37 5.04 -21.71
N GLN A 149 13.26 5.71 -21.41
CA GLN A 149 12.82 5.93 -20.03
C GLN A 149 12.57 4.60 -19.31
N ARG A 150 12.01 3.61 -20.03
CA ARG A 150 11.80 2.26 -19.49
C ARG A 150 13.14 1.58 -19.17
N SER A 151 14.10 1.63 -20.08
CA SER A 151 15.44 1.06 -19.88
C SER A 151 16.15 1.68 -18.67
N HIS A 152 16.09 3.01 -18.52
CA HIS A 152 16.64 3.70 -17.35
C HIS A 152 15.96 3.29 -16.05
N PHE A 153 14.62 3.24 -16.04
CA PHE A 153 13.85 2.82 -14.88
C PHE A 153 14.16 1.38 -14.45
N LEU A 154 14.37 0.50 -15.42
CA LEU A 154 14.63 -0.92 -15.21
C LEU A 154 16.11 -1.24 -14.93
N LYS A 155 17.02 -0.27 -15.09
CA LYS A 155 18.47 -0.48 -14.93
C LYS A 155 18.85 -1.13 -13.59
N ALA A 156 18.20 -0.75 -12.50
CA ALA A 156 18.46 -1.34 -11.19
C ALA A 156 18.03 -2.82 -11.11
N ALA A 157 16.93 -3.19 -11.78
CA ALA A 157 16.42 -4.56 -11.81
C ALA A 157 17.26 -5.50 -12.68
N ARG A 158 18.12 -4.96 -13.56
CA ARG A 158 19.05 -5.73 -14.41
C ARG A 158 20.43 -5.92 -13.79
N ARG A 159 20.71 -5.36 -12.61
CA ARG A 159 22.01 -5.54 -11.96
C ARG A 159 22.15 -7.00 -11.55
N SER A 160 23.33 -7.58 -11.78
CA SER A 160 23.66 -8.90 -11.30
C SER A 160 23.69 -8.97 -9.78
N GLY A 161 23.51 -10.18 -9.25
CA GLY A 161 23.51 -10.48 -7.83
C GLY A 161 22.21 -11.16 -7.37
N MET A 162 21.90 -10.97 -6.09
CA MET A 162 20.76 -11.62 -5.46
C MET A 162 19.44 -10.95 -5.85
N THR A 163 18.50 -11.74 -6.37
CA THR A 163 17.13 -11.33 -6.63
C THR A 163 16.20 -11.86 -5.54
N CYS A 164 15.39 -10.98 -4.98
CA CYS A 164 14.35 -11.34 -4.02
C CYS A 164 12.96 -11.09 -4.64
N VAL A 165 12.16 -12.15 -4.74
CA VAL A 165 10.75 -12.06 -5.15
C VAL A 165 9.88 -12.31 -3.94
N LEU A 166 8.94 -11.39 -3.70
CA LEU A 166 8.03 -11.41 -2.56
C LEU A 166 6.60 -11.55 -3.07
N ARG A 167 5.86 -12.52 -2.53
CA ARG A 167 4.42 -12.68 -2.76
C ARG A 167 3.70 -12.48 -1.44
N MET A 168 2.74 -11.57 -1.44
CA MET A 168 1.95 -11.26 -0.25
C MET A 168 0.59 -10.67 -0.65
N THR A 169 -0.40 -10.89 0.20
CA THR A 169 -1.73 -10.31 0.08
C THR A 169 -1.87 -9.14 1.06
N LEU A 170 -2.14 -7.95 0.53
CA LEU A 170 -2.39 -6.74 1.31
C LEU A 170 -3.87 -6.34 1.20
N PRO A 171 -4.50 -5.85 2.29
CA PRO A 171 -5.84 -5.32 2.20
C PRO A 171 -5.86 -4.05 1.35
N ARG A 172 -7.00 -3.79 0.73
CA ARG A 172 -7.23 -2.59 -0.09
C ARG A 172 -6.82 -1.32 0.66
N GLY A 173 -6.12 -0.42 -0.04
CA GLY A 173 -5.60 0.83 0.54
C GLY A 173 -4.23 0.70 1.21
N SER A 174 -3.66 -0.50 1.29
CA SER A 174 -2.29 -0.72 1.74
C SER A 174 -1.34 -0.81 0.55
N ALA A 175 -0.20 -0.12 0.63
CA ALA A 175 0.81 -0.12 -0.44
C ALA A 175 1.92 -1.12 -0.13
N VAL A 176 2.39 -1.84 -1.15
CA VAL A 176 3.54 -2.76 -1.02
C VAL A 176 4.80 -2.02 -0.54
N THR A 177 5.00 -0.78 -0.99
CA THR A 177 6.15 0.04 -0.59
C THR A 177 6.17 0.33 0.91
N SER A 178 5.00 0.52 1.55
CA SER A 178 4.93 0.67 3.01
C SER A 178 5.40 -0.59 3.72
N ALA A 179 4.96 -1.78 3.28
CA ALA A 179 5.41 -3.05 3.87
C ALA A 179 6.91 -3.28 3.67
N LEU A 180 7.43 -3.01 2.48
CA LEU A 180 8.85 -3.18 2.16
C LEU A 180 9.73 -2.18 2.91
N ARG A 181 9.28 -0.93 3.09
CA ARG A 181 10.02 0.07 3.84
C ARG A 181 10.26 -0.35 5.28
N GLU A 182 9.26 -0.93 5.94
CA GLU A 182 9.42 -1.38 7.33
C GLU A 182 10.39 -2.58 7.45
N ALA A 183 10.38 -3.49 6.48
CA ALA A 183 11.24 -4.67 6.50
C ALA A 183 12.71 -4.38 6.11
N PHE A 184 12.90 -3.58 5.07
CA PHE A 184 14.22 -3.35 4.47
C PHE A 184 14.80 -1.97 4.77
N GLN A 185 14.04 -1.09 5.42
CA GLN A 185 14.48 0.25 5.83
C GLN A 185 14.93 1.15 4.66
N PHE A 186 14.43 0.88 3.44
CA PHE A 186 14.76 1.70 2.27
C PHE A 186 13.91 2.98 2.21
N ALA A 187 14.51 4.12 1.86
CA ALA A 187 13.74 5.28 1.45
C ALA A 187 12.99 4.98 0.15
N THR A 188 11.66 5.13 0.14
CA THR A 188 10.88 5.00 -1.11
C THR A 188 11.15 6.23 -1.97
N LEU A 189 11.98 6.07 -3.00
CA LEU A 189 12.08 7.07 -4.06
C LEU A 189 10.85 6.96 -4.95
N ASP A 190 10.03 8.00 -5.00
CA ASP A 190 8.91 8.09 -5.93
C ASP A 190 9.48 8.03 -7.37
N PRO A 191 9.02 7.11 -8.24
CA PRO A 191 9.46 7.07 -9.64
C PRO A 191 9.27 8.41 -10.36
N GLY A 192 8.23 9.18 -10.03
CA GLY A 192 7.98 10.51 -10.54
C GLY A 192 9.04 11.53 -10.11
N VAL A 193 9.63 11.39 -8.91
CA VAL A 193 10.77 12.20 -8.46
C VAL A 193 12.01 11.86 -9.26
N ILE A 194 12.28 10.56 -9.51
CA ILE A 194 13.38 10.14 -10.38
C ILE A 194 13.23 10.74 -11.79
N PHE A 195 12.01 10.74 -12.34
CA PHE A 195 11.77 11.30 -13.68
C PHE A 195 11.74 12.82 -13.73
N HIS A 196 11.38 13.51 -12.65
CA HIS A 196 11.55 14.97 -12.57
C HIS A 196 13.03 15.38 -12.49
N LEU A 197 13.89 14.54 -11.91
CA LEU A 197 15.34 14.75 -11.86
C LEU A 197 16.05 14.39 -13.18
N LEU A 198 15.35 13.78 -14.16
CA LEU A 198 15.89 13.41 -15.48
C LEU A 198 15.47 14.40 -16.59
N ARG A 199 14.96 15.57 -16.23
CA ARG A 199 14.79 16.73 -17.14
C ARG A 199 15.88 17.75 -16.86
#